data_AF-A0A5N5RLI5-F1
#
_entry.id   AF-A0A5N5RLI5-F1
#
_cell.length_a   1.000
_cell.length_b   1.000
_cell.length_c   1.000
_cell.angle_alpha   90.00
_cell.angle_beta   90.00
_cell.angle_gamma   90.00
#
_symmetry.space_group_name_H-M   'P 1'
#
loop_
_entity.id
_entity.type
_entity.pdbx_description
1 polymer ?
#
loop_
_entity_poly.entity_id
_entity_poly.type
_entity_poly.pdbx_seq_one_letter_code
_entity_poly.pdbx_strand_id
1 'polypeptide(L)'
;MFNIDKVRGILARYEHIHPEDSYSLNQYWKDLSDALLEDVNGYISFLMNGCTSQELVLLSEVNDELIDATQNELLIHALKIAQARLPETTRKYQLDADLDYTISRHISDKDKAKQLLAWKPSELK
;
A
#
# COMPACT_ATOMS: atom_id res chain seq x y z
N MET A 1 13.25 1.86 12.84
CA MET A 1 12.35 3.00 13.08
C MET A 1 12.01 3.56 11.73
N PHE A 2 10.75 3.43 11.33
CA PHE A 2 10.25 3.87 10.05
C PHE A 2 10.55 5.35 9.82
N ASN A 3 11.21 5.63 8.71
CA ASN A 3 11.64 6.97 8.36
C ASN A 3 10.57 7.64 7.49
N ILE A 4 9.59 8.24 8.15
CA ILE A 4 8.46 8.92 7.48
C ILE A 4 8.92 10.07 6.59
N ASP A 5 9.97 10.81 6.99
CA ASP A 5 10.50 11.93 6.20
C ASP A 5 11.14 11.44 4.90
N LYS A 6 11.84 10.29 4.94
CA LYS A 6 12.34 9.61 3.74
C LYS A 6 11.20 9.20 2.82
N VAL A 7 10.16 8.55 3.34
CA VAL A 7 9.02 8.10 2.54
C VAL A 7 8.30 9.29 1.90
N ARG A 8 8.00 10.35 2.67
CA ARG A 8 7.37 11.57 2.12
C ARG A 8 8.27 12.30 1.14
N GLY A 9 9.58 12.33 1.38
CA GLY A 9 10.56 12.88 0.45
C GLY A 9 10.58 12.12 -0.86
N ILE A 10 10.39 10.79 -0.82
CA ILE A 10 10.19 9.98 -2.03
C ILE A 10 8.89 10.39 -2.70
N LEU A 11 7.75 10.31 -2.02
CA LEU A 11 6.41 10.60 -2.57
C LEU A 11 6.32 11.97 -3.26
N ALA A 12 6.96 12.99 -2.70
CA ALA A 12 7.00 14.34 -3.27
C ALA A 12 7.67 14.41 -4.66
N ARG A 13 8.50 13.42 -5.03
CA ARG A 13 9.12 13.36 -6.37
C ARG A 13 8.11 13.07 -7.47
N TYR A 14 6.99 12.41 -7.16
CA TYR A 14 6.05 11.91 -8.16
C TYR A 14 5.53 13.01 -9.09
N GLU A 15 5.18 14.17 -8.54
CA GLU A 15 4.65 15.31 -9.30
C GLU A 15 5.66 15.92 -10.28
N HIS A 16 6.94 15.57 -10.16
CA HIS A 16 8.03 16.04 -11.03
C HIS A 16 8.47 15.02 -12.07
N ILE A 17 7.87 13.81 -12.09
CA ILE A 17 8.19 12.78 -13.06
C ILE A 17 7.21 12.89 -14.22
N HIS A 18 7.75 13.00 -15.44
CA HIS A 18 6.91 13.01 -16.64
C HIS A 18 6.25 11.62 -16.82
N PRO A 19 4.93 11.52 -17.11
CA PRO A 19 4.24 10.23 -17.21
C PRO A 19 4.83 9.26 -18.25
N GLU A 20 5.48 9.78 -19.29
CA GLU A 20 6.13 8.96 -20.33
C GLU A 20 7.57 8.55 -19.97
N ASP A 21 8.14 9.09 -18.89
CA ASP A 21 9.47 8.71 -18.40
C ASP A 21 9.39 7.43 -17.55
N SER A 22 9.18 6.31 -18.25
CA SER A 22 9.11 4.98 -17.64
C SER A 22 10.34 4.60 -16.82
N TYR A 23 11.53 5.10 -17.17
CA TYR A 23 12.75 4.82 -16.42
C TYR A 23 12.70 5.46 -15.03
N SER A 24 12.39 6.76 -14.98
CA SER A 24 12.26 7.49 -13.72
C SER A 24 11.10 6.97 -12.87
N LEU A 25 9.97 6.59 -13.48
CA LEU A 25 8.85 5.96 -12.78
C LEU A 25 9.24 4.62 -12.15
N ASN A 26 9.92 3.75 -12.90
CA ASN A 26 10.37 2.45 -12.36
C ASN A 26 11.34 2.61 -11.19
N GLN A 27 12.28 3.55 -11.28
CA GLN A 27 13.18 3.84 -10.17
C GLN A 27 12.44 4.41 -8.97
N TYR A 28 11.45 5.28 -9.21
CA TYR A 28 10.63 5.86 -8.16
C TYR A 28 9.83 4.81 -7.38
N TRP A 29 9.16 3.88 -8.07
CA TRP A 29 8.42 2.79 -7.43
C TRP A 29 9.33 1.83 -6.68
N LYS A 30 10.51 1.53 -7.24
CA LYS A 30 11.53 0.74 -6.55
C LYS A 30 12.02 1.40 -5.26
N ASP A 31 12.37 2.67 -5.31
CA ASP A 31 12.82 3.41 -4.12
C ASP A 31 11.74 3.43 -3.04
N LEU A 32 10.48 3.60 -3.46
CA LEU A 32 9.34 3.61 -2.54
C LEU A 32 9.15 2.25 -1.87
N SER A 33 9.08 1.17 -2.64
CA SER A 33 8.90 -0.18 -2.08
C SER A 33 10.07 -0.57 -1.18
N ASP A 34 11.32 -0.32 -1.59
CA ASP A 34 12.51 -0.56 -0.77
C ASP A 34 12.42 0.19 0.59
N ALA A 35 12.05 1.47 0.57
CA ALA A 35 11.93 2.28 1.78
C ALA A 35 10.82 1.79 2.73
N LEU A 36 9.71 1.28 2.20
CA LEU A 36 8.62 0.73 3.00
C LEU A 36 8.99 -0.64 3.59
N LEU A 37 9.77 -1.45 2.87
CA LEU A 37 10.25 -2.76 3.32
C LEU A 37 11.33 -2.69 4.41
N GLU A 38 12.04 -1.57 4.53
CA GLU A 38 13.03 -1.35 5.60
C GLU A 38 12.41 -1.48 7.01
N ASP A 39 11.15 -1.11 7.21
CA ASP A 39 10.44 -1.22 8.49
C ASP A 39 8.92 -1.40 8.28
N VAL A 40 8.52 -2.64 7.96
CA VAL A 40 7.11 -3.00 7.69
C VAL A 40 6.19 -2.68 8.87
N ASN A 41 6.65 -2.87 10.12
CA ASN A 41 5.83 -2.57 11.30
C ASN A 41 5.59 -1.06 11.45
N GLY A 42 6.61 -0.25 11.19
CA GLY A 42 6.41 1.20 11.19
C GLY A 42 5.60 1.69 10.00
N TYR A 43 5.67 1.03 8.83
CA TYR A 43 4.75 1.30 7.72
C TYR A 43 3.29 0.98 8.09
N ILE A 44 3.03 -0.18 8.72
CA ILE A 44 1.70 -0.52 9.26
C ILE A 44 1.22 0.56 10.23
N SER A 45 2.07 1.01 11.15
CA SER A 45 1.72 2.09 12.09
C SER A 45 1.43 3.41 11.36
N PHE A 46 2.17 3.72 10.30
CA PHE A 46 1.94 4.91 9.48
C PHE A 46 0.61 4.84 8.74
N LEU A 47 0.30 3.72 8.08
CA LEU A 47 -1.01 3.47 7.47
C LEU A 47 -2.12 3.73 8.48
N MET A 48 -1.97 3.23 9.70
CA MET A 48 -2.99 3.32 10.74
C MET A 48 -3.12 4.70 11.40
N ASN A 49 -2.12 5.59 11.35
CA ASN A 49 -2.15 6.80 12.18
C ASN A 49 -1.82 8.11 11.45
N GLY A 50 -1.15 8.06 10.30
CA GLY A 50 -0.60 9.25 9.66
C GLY A 50 -0.74 9.33 8.14
N CYS A 51 -1.26 8.28 7.51
CA CYS A 51 -1.45 8.21 6.06
C CYS A 51 -2.64 9.06 5.61
N THR A 52 -2.38 10.00 4.70
CA THR A 52 -3.39 10.83 4.04
C THR A 52 -4.00 10.12 2.82
N SER A 53 -5.08 10.68 2.28
CA SER A 53 -5.70 10.16 1.04
C SER A 53 -4.77 10.18 -0.17
N GLN A 54 -4.01 11.25 -0.37
CA GLN A 54 -3.07 11.37 -1.49
C GLN A 54 -1.91 10.38 -1.36
N GLU A 55 -1.35 10.24 -0.16
CA GLU A 55 -0.30 9.27 0.11
C GLU A 55 -0.81 7.84 -0.11
N LEU A 56 -2.04 7.51 0.33
CA LEU A 56 -2.59 6.16 0.15
C LEU A 56 -2.68 5.74 -1.32
N VAL A 57 -3.02 6.66 -2.23
CA VAL A 57 -3.08 6.37 -3.67
C VAL A 57 -1.70 6.06 -4.23
N LEU A 58 -0.67 6.83 -3.86
CA LEU A 58 0.68 6.55 -4.36
C LEU A 58 1.28 5.29 -3.74
N LEU A 59 0.94 5.00 -2.49
CA LEU A 59 1.40 3.81 -1.79
C LEU A 59 0.76 2.53 -2.33
N SER A 60 -0.48 2.58 -2.84
CA SER A 60 -1.13 1.39 -3.37
C SER A 60 -0.46 0.83 -4.61
N GLU A 61 0.19 1.69 -5.40
CA GLU A 61 0.90 1.32 -6.64
C GLU A 61 2.07 0.34 -6.41
N VAL A 62 2.52 0.17 -5.17
CA VAL A 62 3.59 -0.78 -4.82
C VAL A 62 3.10 -1.95 -3.94
N ASN A 63 1.78 -2.15 -3.82
CA ASN A 63 1.24 -3.22 -2.99
C ASN A 63 1.67 -4.60 -3.47
N ASP A 64 1.82 -4.81 -4.77
CA ASP A 64 2.27 -6.07 -5.36
C ASP A 64 3.66 -6.44 -4.84
N GLU A 65 4.63 -5.52 -4.91
CA GLU A 65 5.99 -5.72 -4.40
C GLU A 65 6.00 -5.97 -2.89
N LEU A 66 5.22 -5.20 -2.12
CA LEU A 66 5.18 -5.33 -0.67
C LEU A 66 4.57 -6.66 -0.23
N ILE A 67 3.48 -7.08 -0.88
CA ILE A 67 2.79 -8.33 -0.56
C ILE A 67 3.63 -9.52 -1.01
N ASP A 68 4.23 -9.48 -2.20
CA ASP A 68 5.16 -10.52 -2.66
C ASP A 68 6.33 -10.70 -1.70
N ALA A 69 6.97 -9.60 -1.29
CA ALA A 69 8.15 -9.65 -0.44
C ALA A 69 7.82 -10.12 0.99
N THR A 70 6.66 -9.74 1.54
CA THR A 70 6.40 -9.91 2.98
C THR A 70 5.41 -11.00 3.33
N GLN A 71 4.43 -11.29 2.45
CA GLN A 71 3.29 -12.17 2.73
C GLN A 71 2.57 -11.84 4.07
N ASN A 72 2.66 -10.58 4.51
CA ASN A 72 2.32 -10.15 5.87
C ASN A 72 0.82 -9.80 5.99
N GLU A 73 0.10 -10.59 6.79
CA GLU A 73 -1.34 -10.40 7.02
C GLU A 73 -1.67 -9.10 7.72
N LEU A 74 -0.84 -8.67 8.67
CA LEU A 74 -1.06 -7.43 9.41
C LEU A 74 -0.94 -6.22 8.48
N LEU A 75 -0.02 -6.27 7.51
CA LEU A 75 0.08 -5.26 6.47
C LEU A 75 -1.21 -5.19 5.63
N ILE A 76 -1.70 -6.34 5.17
CA ILE A 76 -2.93 -6.42 4.37
C ILE A 76 -4.15 -5.91 5.15
N HIS A 77 -4.28 -6.30 6.42
CA HIS A 77 -5.33 -5.76 7.29
C HIS A 77 -5.21 -4.25 7.47
N ALA A 78 -4.00 -3.72 7.68
CA ALA A 78 -3.77 -2.29 7.82
C ALA A 78 -4.12 -1.51 6.54
N LEU A 79 -3.78 -2.04 5.36
CA LEU A 79 -4.17 -1.47 4.06
C LEU A 79 -5.71 -1.43 3.91
N LYS A 80 -6.40 -2.55 4.21
CA LYS A 80 -7.86 -2.62 4.19
C LYS A 80 -8.51 -1.63 5.15
N ILE A 81 -7.95 -1.45 6.35
CA ILE A 81 -8.44 -0.46 7.33
C ILE A 81 -8.17 0.97 6.83
N ALA A 82 -7.00 1.25 6.27
CA ALA A 82 -6.68 2.57 5.71
C ALA A 82 -7.66 2.96 4.59
N GLN A 83 -7.95 2.02 3.68
CA GLN A 83 -8.93 2.20 2.61
C GLN A 83 -10.35 2.42 3.15
N ALA A 84 -10.78 1.67 4.17
CA ALA A 84 -12.10 1.82 4.79
C ALA A 84 -12.29 3.19 5.47
N ARG A 85 -11.23 3.78 6.02
CA ARG A 85 -11.27 5.13 6.60
C ARG A 85 -11.29 6.25 5.56
N LEU A 86 -10.90 5.96 4.33
CA LEU A 86 -10.80 6.92 3.23
C LEU A 86 -11.73 6.51 2.07
N PRO A 87 -13.04 6.34 2.31
CA PRO A 87 -13.95 5.67 1.37
C PRO A 87 -14.14 6.41 0.04
N GLU A 88 -14.04 7.73 0.03
CA GLU A 88 -14.13 8.53 -1.21
C GLU A 88 -12.93 8.26 -2.12
N THR A 89 -11.72 8.29 -1.56
CA THR A 89 -10.47 7.99 -2.25
C THR A 89 -10.44 6.55 -2.73
N THR A 90 -10.76 5.60 -1.84
CA THR A 90 -10.83 4.18 -2.17
C THR A 90 -11.76 3.92 -3.35
N ARG A 91 -12.96 4.51 -3.35
CA ARG A 91 -13.92 4.36 -4.45
C ARG A 91 -13.44 4.99 -5.76
N LYS A 92 -12.87 6.20 -5.68
CA LYS A 92 -12.41 6.95 -6.86
C LYS A 92 -11.31 6.21 -7.61
N TYR A 93 -10.38 5.60 -6.88
CA TYR A 93 -9.21 4.91 -7.44
C TYR A 93 -9.33 3.38 -7.40
N GLN A 94 -10.47 2.83 -6.96
CA GLN A 94 -10.73 1.39 -6.86
C GLN A 94 -9.69 0.62 -6.03
N LEU A 95 -9.18 1.24 -4.97
CA LEU A 95 -8.06 0.71 -4.19
C LEU A 95 -8.37 -0.64 -3.52
N ASP A 96 -9.64 -0.88 -3.19
CA ASP A 96 -10.11 -2.14 -2.59
C ASP A 96 -10.12 -3.28 -3.61
N ALA A 97 -10.58 -3.03 -4.84
CA ALA A 97 -10.57 -4.00 -5.92
C ALA A 97 -9.13 -4.35 -6.34
N ASP A 98 -8.26 -3.34 -6.41
CA ASP A 98 -6.84 -3.50 -6.71
C ASP A 98 -6.14 -4.38 -5.65
N LEU A 99 -6.32 -4.04 -4.36
CA LEU A 99 -5.76 -4.84 -3.27
C LEU A 99 -6.31 -6.28 -3.25
N ASP A 100 -7.60 -6.49 -3.50
CA ASP A 100 -8.17 -7.84 -3.58
C ASP A 100 -7.56 -8.62 -4.77
N TYR A 101 -7.30 -7.98 -5.91
CA TYR A 101 -6.56 -8.59 -7.03
C TYR A 101 -5.14 -8.97 -6.61
N THR A 102 -4.39 -8.04 -5.99
CA THR A 102 -3.05 -8.29 -5.48
C THR A 102 -3.01 -9.49 -4.54
N ILE A 103 -3.89 -9.53 -3.53
CA ILE A 103 -3.97 -10.64 -2.58
C ILE A 103 -4.18 -11.98 -3.31
N SER A 104 -5.09 -12.03 -4.28
CA SER A 104 -5.38 -13.26 -5.03
C SER A 104 -4.17 -13.79 -5.81
N ARG A 105 -3.36 -12.87 -6.34
CA ARG A 105 -2.26 -13.15 -7.26
C ARG A 105 -0.93 -13.43 -6.54
N HIS A 106 -0.67 -12.68 -5.48
CA HIS A 106 0.64 -12.58 -4.82
C HIS A 106 0.73 -13.31 -3.49
N ILE A 107 -0.40 -13.58 -2.81
CA ILE A 107 -0.38 -14.49 -1.65
C ILE A 107 -0.22 -15.94 -2.13
N SER A 108 0.85 -16.57 -1.64
CA SER A 108 1.25 -17.93 -2.01
C SER A 108 0.28 -18.98 -1.49
N ASP A 109 -0.16 -18.85 -0.24
CA ASP A 109 -1.16 -19.73 0.37
C ASP A 109 -2.57 -19.33 -0.07
N LYS A 110 -3.22 -20.19 -0.87
CA LYS A 110 -4.53 -19.89 -1.46
C LYS A 110 -5.68 -19.93 -0.47
N ASP A 111 -5.56 -20.66 0.62
CA ASP A 111 -6.61 -20.65 1.65
C ASP A 111 -6.48 -19.42 2.54
N LYS A 112 -5.26 -19.00 2.85
CA LYS A 112 -4.98 -17.71 3.49
C LYS A 112 -5.41 -16.54 2.62
N ALA A 113 -5.17 -16.59 1.31
CA ALA A 113 -5.66 -15.57 0.37
C ALA A 113 -7.19 -15.44 0.45
N LYS A 114 -7.93 -16.55 0.43
CA LYS A 114 -9.40 -16.53 0.59
C LYS A 114 -9.83 -15.93 1.92
N GLN A 115 -9.14 -16.27 3.02
CA GLN A 115 -9.43 -15.70 4.34
C GLN A 115 -9.22 -14.19 4.37
N LEU A 116 -8.11 -13.71 3.81
CA LEU A 116 -7.79 -12.28 3.72
C LEU A 116 -8.79 -11.52 2.83
N LEU A 117 -9.25 -12.12 1.73
CA LEU A 117 -10.28 -11.54 0.86
C LEU A 117 -11.64 -11.43 1.55
N ALA A 118 -12.03 -12.49 2.27
CA ALA A 118 -13.27 -12.53 3.04
C ALA A 118 -13.25 -11.58 4.25
N TRP A 119 -12.07 -11.32 4.81
CA TRP A 119 -11.92 -10.41 5.93
C TRP A 119 -12.22 -8.97 5.52
N LYS A 120 -13.04 -8.30 6.33
CA LYS A 120 -13.38 -6.88 6.21
C LYS A 120 -13.15 -6.21 7.57
N PRO A 121 -12.66 -4.96 7.60
CA PRO A 121 -12.58 -4.20 8.84
C PRO A 121 -13.97 -4.17 9.50
N SER A 122 -14.04 -4.58 10.77
CA SER A 122 -15.25 -4.36 11.58
C SER A 122 -15.56 -2.86 11.58
N GLU A 123 -16.84 -2.48 11.47
CA GLU A 123 -17.28 -1.09 11.48
C GLU A 123 -16.46 -0.28 12.49
N LEU A 124 -15.72 0.71 11.97
CA LEU A 124 -14.97 1.65 12.77
C LEU A 124 -16.01 2.46 13.56
N LYS A 125 -16.38 1.97 14.74
CA LYS A 125 -17.24 2.67 15.70
C LYS A 125 -16.50 3.84 16.31
#